data_AF-A0A0D9AJK5-F1
#
_entry.id   AF-A0A0D9AJK5-F1
#
_cell.length_a   1.000
_cell.length_b   1.000
_cell.length_c   1.000
_cell.angle_alpha   90.00
_cell.angle_beta   90.00
_cell.angle_gamma   90.00
#
_symmetry.space_group_name_H-M   'P 1'
#
loop_
_entity.id
_entity.type
_entity.pdbx_description
1 polymer ?
#
loop_
_entity_poly.entity_id
_entity_poly.type
_entity_poly.pdbx_seq_one_letter_code
_entity_poly.pdbx_strand_id
1 'polypeptide(L)' 'MKDSIIRLNDYLCYLVVVLCIIVGFASYSFLGALGGFVVGAVMAGFWLVLSGIYDELKKANASRGI' A
#
# COMPACT_ATOMS: atom_id res chain seq x y z
N MET A 1 -12.47 14.96 -4.52
CA MET A 1 -12.96 13.57 -4.54
C MET A 1 -11.86 12.56 -4.88
N LYS A 2 -11.02 12.79 -5.91
CA LYS A 2 -9.93 11.86 -6.30
C LYS A 2 -8.83 11.67 -5.23
N ASP A 3 -8.45 12.73 -4.51
CA ASP A 3 -7.40 12.62 -3.47
C ASP A 3 -7.86 11.81 -2.25
N SER A 4 -9.17 11.76 -2.01
CA SER A 4 -9.76 10.93 -0.96
C SER A 4 -9.68 9.44 -1.28
N ILE A 5 -9.76 9.06 -2.57
CA ILE A 5 -9.70 7.66 -3.02
C ILE A 5 -8.28 7.12 -2.87
N ILE A 6 -7.27 7.91 -3.26
CA ILE A 6 -5.86 7.54 -3.12
C ILE A 6 -5.50 7.40 -1.64
N ARG A 7 -5.91 8.37 -0.82
CA ARG A 7 -5.67 8.33 0.63
C ARG A 7 -6.39 7.17 1.32
N LEU A 8 -7.62 6.85 0.91
CA LEU A 8 -8.35 5.67 1.39
C LEU A 8 -7.61 4.38 1.04
N ASN A 9 -7.04 4.33 -0.15
CA ASN A 9 -6.31 3.16 -0.62
C ASN A 9 -4.96 2.98 0.09
N ASP A 10 -4.28 4.06 0.46
CA ASP A 10 -3.10 4.00 1.32
C ASP A 10 -3.47 3.43 2.71
N TYR A 11 -4.59 3.87 3.30
CA TYR A 11 -5.10 3.28 4.54
C TYR A 11 -5.45 1.80 4.41
N LEU A 12 -6.06 1.39 3.29
CA LEU A 12 -6.33 -0.01 3.00
C LEU A 12 -5.03 -0.81 2.87
N CYS A 13 -3.98 -0.23 2.26
CA CYS A 13 -2.67 -0.86 2.19
C CYS A 13 -2.08 -1.14 3.58
N TYR A 14 -2.14 -0.16 4.49
CA TYR A 14 -1.69 -0.37 5.87
C TYR A 14 -2.52 -1.45 6.59
N LEU A 15 -3.84 -1.48 6.36
CA LEU A 15 -4.72 -2.50 6.92
C LEU A 15 -4.36 -3.91 6.40
N VAL A 16 -4.03 -4.04 5.11
CA VAL A 16 -3.56 -5.29 4.51
C VAL A 16 -2.27 -5.78 5.16
N VAL A 17 -1.32 -4.89 5.48
CA VAL A 17 -0.12 -5.27 6.23
C VAL A 17 -0.48 -5.91 7.57
N VAL A 18 -1.38 -5.27 8.33
CA VAL A 18 -1.83 -5.79 9.63
C VAL A 18 -2.51 -7.16 9.47
N LEU A 19 -3.36 -7.33 8.44
CA LEU A 19 -3.99 -8.62 8.16
C LEU A 19 -2.96 -9.70 7.78
N CYS A 20 -1.95 -9.37 6.98
CA CYS A 20 -0.88 -10.31 6.64
C CYS A 20 -0.10 -10.77 7.88
N ILE A 21 0.14 -9.89 8.85
CA ILE A 21 0.76 -10.25 10.14
C ILE A 21 -0.14 -11.20 10.92
N ILE A 22 -1.44 -10.90 11.03
CA ILE A 22 -2.39 -11.72 11.79
C ILE A 22 -2.54 -13.11 11.15
N VAL A 23 -2.70 -13.18 9.83
CA VAL A 23 -2.80 -14.44 9.08
C VAL A 23 -1.50 -15.23 9.17
N GLY A 24 -0.37 -14.54 9.05
CA GLY A 24 0.95 -15.13 9.25
C GLY A 24 1.11 -15.72 10.65
N PHE A 25 0.72 -14.97 11.68
CA PHE A 25 0.75 -15.44 13.06
C PHE A 25 -0.15 -16.66 13.29
N ALA A 26 -1.36 -16.66 12.73
CA ALA A 26 -2.27 -17.80 12.84
C ALA A 26 -1.69 -19.07 12.18
N SER A 27 -0.88 -18.92 11.13
CA SER A 27 -0.35 -20.07 10.36
C SER A 27 0.94 -20.65 10.93
N TYR A 28 1.90 -19.79 11.31
CA TYR A 28 3.24 -20.22 11.74
C TYR A 28 3.71 -19.51 13.03
N SER A 29 2.78 -19.01 13.84
CA SER A 29 3.08 -18.26 15.07
C SER A 29 4.06 -17.11 14.82
N PHE A 30 5.13 -17.00 15.61
CA PHE A 30 6.05 -15.87 15.53
C PHE A 30 6.75 -15.72 14.17
N LEU A 31 7.22 -16.83 13.57
CA LEU A 31 7.89 -16.80 12.27
C LEU A 31 6.96 -16.38 11.14
N GLY A 32 5.69 -16.80 11.20
CA GLY A 32 4.68 -16.39 10.24
C GLY A 32 4.30 -14.93 10.37
N ALA A 33 4.23 -14.39 11.58
CA ALA A 33 4.01 -12.96 11.80
C ALA A 33 5.14 -12.11 11.22
N LEU A 34 6.39 -12.54 11.41
CA LEU A 34 7.56 -11.86 10.85
C LEU A 34 7.54 -11.89 9.31
N GLY A 35 7.24 -13.06 8.73
CA GLY A 35 7.09 -13.21 7.29
C GLY A 35 5.93 -12.38 6.73
N GLY A 36 4.79 -12.38 7.40
CA GLY A 36 3.62 -11.58 7.04
C GLY A 36 3.88 -10.08 7.14
N PHE A 37 4.65 -9.64 8.14
CA PHE A 37 5.10 -8.25 8.26
C PHE A 37 5.99 -7.85 7.08
N VAL A 38 7.00 -8.65 6.75
CA VAL A 38 7.93 -8.35 5.64
C VAL A 38 7.18 -8.33 4.30
N VAL A 39 6.36 -9.34 4.01
CA VAL A 39 5.60 -9.41 2.75
C VAL A 39 4.60 -8.26 2.66
N GLY A 40 3.86 -8.00 3.75
CA GLY A 40 2.92 -6.89 3.81
C GLY A 40 3.61 -5.54 3.62
N ALA A 41 4.75 -5.30 4.28
CA ALA A 41 5.52 -4.07 4.17
C ALA A 41 6.07 -3.84 2.75
N VAL A 42 6.55 -4.89 2.07
CA VAL A 42 7.02 -4.77 0.68
C VAL A 42 5.86 -4.44 -0.26
N MET A 43 4.71 -5.12 -0.12
CA MET A 43 3.53 -4.83 -0.95
C MET A 43 2.99 -3.43 -0.72
N ALA A 44 2.89 -2.99 0.54
CA ALA A 44 2.45 -1.63 0.85
C ALA A 44 3.44 -0.58 0.37
N GLY A 45 4.75 -0.81 0.53
CA GLY A 45 5.80 0.07 0.03
C GLY A 45 5.73 0.24 -1.49
N PHE A 46 5.56 -0.86 -2.23
CA PHE A 46 5.38 -0.82 -3.68
C PHE A 46 4.15 0.01 -4.08
N TRP A 47 3.05 -0.16 -3.37
CA TRP A 47 1.81 0.56 -3.64
C TRP A 47 1.93 2.07 -3.38
N LEU A 48 2.57 2.47 -2.27
CA LEU A 48 2.80 3.88 -1.94
C LEU A 48 3.68 4.56 -3.00
N VAL A 49 4.67 3.85 -3.55
CA VAL A 49 5.50 4.37 -4.65
C VAL A 49 4.66 4.58 -5.92
N LEU A 50 3.81 3.62 -6.29
CA LEU A 50 2.90 3.76 -7.43
C LEU A 50 1.91 4.92 -7.25
N SER A 51 1.40 5.09 -6.03
CA SER A 51 0.53 6.20 -5.64
C SER A 51 1.21 7.56 -5.90
N GLY A 52 2.46 7.71 -5.45
CA GLY A 52 3.26 8.91 -5.70
C GLY A 52 3.55 9.15 -7.20
N ILE A 53 3.90 8.10 -7.95
CA ILE A 53 4.12 8.21 -9.41
C ILE A 53 2.83 8.64 -10.12
N TYR A 54 1.68 8.10 -9.73
CA TYR A 54 0.39 8.48 -10.30
C TYR A 54 0.08 9.96 -10.09
N ASP A 55 0.36 10.49 -8.89
CA ASP A 55 0.16 11.92 -8.60
C ASP A 55 1.08 12.82 -9.43
N GLU A 56 2.35 12.45 -9.61
CA GLU A 56 3.29 13.19 -10.44
C GLU A 56 2.91 13.14 -11.94
N LEU A 57 2.50 11.96 -12.45
CA LEU A 57 2.02 11.83 -13.82
C LEU A 57 0.73 12.63 -14.06
N LYS A 58 -0.17 12.67 -13.08
CA LYS A 58 -1.39 13.47 -13.14
C LYS A 58 -1.08 14.96 -13.17
N LYS A 59 -0.13 15.44 -12.36
CA LYS A 59 0.35 16.83 -12.41
C LYS A 59 0.96 17.16 -13.77
N ALA A 60 1.81 16.28 -14.31
CA ALA A 60 2.40 16.44 -15.62
C ALA A 60 1.36 16.47 -16.75
N ASN A 61 0.31 15.64 -16.65
CA ASN A 61 -0.77 15.60 -17.64
C ASN A 61 -1.65 16.86 -17.55
N ALA A 62 -1.98 17.32 -16.35
CA ALA A 62 -2.70 18.59 -16.15
C ALA A 62 -1.90 19.80 -16.66
N SER A 63 -0.57 19.77 -16.53
CA SER A 63 0.34 20.80 -17.07
C SER A 63 0.45 20.77 -18.60
N ARG A 64 0.11 19.64 -19.24
CA ARG A 64 0.19 19.47 -20.71
C ARG A 64 -1.10 19.84 -21.45
N GLY A 65 -2.18 20.19 -20.74
CA GLY A 65 -3.34 20.86 -21.34
C GLY A 65 -3.97 20.12 -22.52
N ILE A 66 -4.14 18.80 -22.41
CA ILE A 66 -5.03 18.00 -23.27
C ILE A 66 -6.19 17.48 -22.44
#